data_AF-A0AAD0J1J3-F1
#
_entry.id   AF-A0AAD0J1J3-F1
#
_cell.length_a   1.000
_cell.length_b   1.000
_cell.length_c   1.000
_cell.angle_alpha   90.00
_cell.angle_beta   90.00
_cell.angle_gamma   90.00
#
_symmetry.space_group_name_H-M   'P 1'
#
loop_
_entity.id
_entity.type
_entity.pdbx_description
1 polymer ?
#
loop_
_entity_poly.entity_id
_entity_poly.type
_entity_poly.pdbx_seq_one_letter_code
_entity_poly.pdbx_strand_id
1 'polypeptide(L)'
;MGTPDDWLEPHVYARYPSLGVGLLAVIDVGLSGLPGVSAWAIQMMWIPFWAGVVVNGGGHFGGYRNIATSDASTNLFPLGILIGGEELHNNHHAYVTSARLSNRWFEFDIGWLYIRLLAALRLATIRRVATKPRLLSNKVVVDDATLQAIIRNRHEVMAAYARMFERACRWELRRIKDMSRDDKRAFVLGMKRWLRQAWGYRDKPDQQALTSRNASRRIRVYVERYEALLELWAWSHASREQLLVQLQNWCRYAEQSDVTAIADFSIRLRRYT
;
A
#
# COMPACT_ATOMS: atom_id res chain seq x y z
N MET A 1 6.60 17.67 -11.10
CA MET A 1 6.82 18.11 -9.71
C MET A 1 5.79 19.19 -9.38
N GLY A 2 5.25 19.22 -8.16
CA GLY A 2 4.04 19.96 -7.78
C GLY A 2 4.27 21.37 -7.23
N THR A 3 5.29 22.08 -7.72
CA THR A 3 5.75 23.37 -7.20
C THR A 3 5.79 24.41 -8.34
N PRO A 4 4.62 24.87 -8.83
CA PRO A 4 4.54 25.69 -10.03
C PRO A 4 5.21 27.08 -9.91
N ASP A 5 5.34 27.59 -8.69
CA ASP A 5 5.89 28.93 -8.40
C ASP A 5 7.22 28.88 -7.62
N ASP A 6 7.95 27.77 -7.68
CA ASP A 6 9.25 27.66 -7.00
C ASP A 6 10.29 28.51 -7.73
N TRP A 7 10.65 29.65 -7.14
CA TRP A 7 11.68 30.53 -7.67
C TRP A 7 13.08 29.90 -7.65
N LEU A 8 13.37 29.03 -6.66
CA LEU A 8 14.68 28.40 -6.51
C LEU A 8 14.96 27.42 -7.64
N GLU A 9 13.94 26.72 -8.13
CA GLU A 9 14.09 25.72 -9.19
C GLU A 9 14.74 26.31 -10.46
N PRO A 10 14.19 27.34 -11.14
CA PRO A 10 14.81 27.89 -12.34
C PRO A 10 16.04 28.77 -12.07
N HIS A 11 16.15 29.42 -10.91
CA HIS A 11 17.21 30.41 -10.66
C HIS A 11 18.44 29.84 -9.94
N VAL A 12 18.28 28.78 -9.15
CA VAL A 12 19.32 28.20 -8.31
C VAL A 12 19.59 26.76 -8.72
N TYR A 13 18.62 25.86 -8.58
CA TYR A 13 18.84 24.42 -8.74
C TYR A 13 19.09 24.03 -10.20
N ALA A 14 18.25 24.47 -11.13
CA ALA A 14 18.40 24.16 -12.56
C ALA A 14 19.58 24.93 -13.19
N ARG A 15 19.83 26.15 -12.73
CA ARG A 15 20.92 27.00 -13.24
C ARG A 15 22.30 26.54 -12.76
N TYR A 16 22.37 26.02 -11.54
CA TYR A 16 23.63 25.63 -10.89
C TYR A 16 23.54 24.23 -10.27
N PRO A 17 23.34 23.17 -11.08
CA PRO A 17 23.03 21.83 -10.59
C PRO A 17 24.12 21.23 -9.68
N SER A 18 25.38 21.61 -9.91
CA SER A 18 26.53 21.08 -9.15
C SER A 18 27.09 22.07 -8.11
N LEU A 19 26.52 23.27 -7.98
CA LEU A 19 27.09 24.31 -7.12
C LEU A 19 27.06 23.91 -5.65
N GLY A 20 25.95 23.33 -5.17
CA GLY A 20 25.87 22.86 -3.79
C GLY A 20 26.91 21.78 -3.48
N VAL A 21 27.10 20.83 -4.41
CA VAL A 21 28.08 19.75 -4.29
C VAL A 21 29.51 20.31 -4.27
N GLY A 22 29.83 21.25 -5.15
CA GLY A 22 31.15 21.89 -5.20
C GLY A 22 31.43 22.78 -3.99
N LEU A 23 30.44 23.56 -3.53
CA LEU A 23 30.56 24.40 -2.34
C LEU A 23 30.86 23.56 -1.10
N LEU A 24 30.15 22.44 -0.94
CA LEU A 24 30.39 21.49 0.15
C LEU A 24 31.81 20.93 0.13
N ALA A 25 32.33 20.59 -1.06
CA ALA A 25 33.72 20.13 -1.21
C ALA A 25 34.74 21.19 -0.77
N VAL A 26 34.53 22.45 -1.20
CA VAL A 26 35.40 23.57 -0.82
C VAL A 26 35.37 23.82 0.68
N ILE A 27 34.19 23.74 1.31
CA ILE A 27 34.03 23.92 2.75
C ILE A 27 34.75 22.81 3.51
N ASP A 28 34.52 21.55 3.16
CA ASP A 28 35.13 20.41 3.85
C ASP A 28 36.66 20.44 3.74
N VAL A 29 37.19 20.71 2.55
CA VAL A 29 38.63 20.85 2.32
C VAL A 29 39.20 22.08 2.99
N GLY A 30 38.49 23.21 2.98
CA GLY A 30 38.93 24.44 3.63
C GLY A 30 39.02 24.29 5.15
N LEU A 31 38.09 23.56 5.76
CA LEU A 31 38.07 23.34 7.22
C LEU A 31 39.00 22.22 7.67
N SER A 32 39.19 21.17 6.86
CA SER A 32 39.87 19.94 7.30
C SER A 32 41.08 19.55 6.44
N GLY A 33 41.43 20.31 5.41
CA GLY A 33 42.52 19.99 4.48
C GLY A 33 42.24 18.72 3.66
N LEU A 34 43.28 17.91 3.44
CA LEU A 34 43.16 16.63 2.71
C LEU A 34 42.10 15.67 3.27
N PRO A 35 41.97 15.47 4.60
CA PRO A 35 40.85 14.73 5.19
C PRO A 35 39.45 15.20 4.75
N GLY A 36 39.30 16.49 4.44
CA GLY A 36 38.05 17.06 3.93
C GLY A 36 37.59 16.44 2.61
N VAL A 37 38.53 16.05 1.73
CA VAL A 37 38.21 15.34 0.49
C VAL A 37 37.54 14.00 0.78
N SER A 38 38.07 13.27 1.76
CA SER A 38 37.50 11.98 2.19
C SER A 38 36.12 12.16 2.82
N ALA A 39 35.94 13.18 3.66
CA ALA A 39 34.65 13.50 4.27
C ALA A 39 33.58 13.80 3.21
N TRP A 40 33.90 14.68 2.25
CA TRP A 40 33.02 15.01 1.14
C TRP A 40 32.66 13.77 0.30
N ALA A 41 33.64 12.93 -0.03
CA ALA A 41 33.40 11.70 -0.79
C ALA A 41 32.46 10.74 -0.06
N ILE A 42 32.62 10.57 1.25
CA ILE A 42 31.72 9.75 2.07
C ILE A 42 30.30 10.31 2.05
N GLN A 43 30.13 11.63 2.19
CA GLN A 43 28.81 12.28 2.13
C GLN A 43 28.14 12.07 0.77
N MET A 44 28.89 12.18 -0.34
CA MET A 44 28.36 11.95 -1.69
C MET A 44 27.95 10.50 -1.92
N MET A 45 28.65 9.53 -1.30
CA MET A 45 28.31 8.12 -1.39
C MET A 45 27.13 7.73 -0.48
N TRP A 46 26.90 8.47 0.61
CA TRP A 46 25.93 8.10 1.65
C TRP A 46 24.52 7.88 1.08
N ILE A 47 23.95 8.90 0.41
CA ILE A 47 22.57 8.83 -0.10
C ILE A 47 22.42 7.74 -1.19
N PRO A 48 23.24 7.71 -2.27
CA PRO A 48 23.11 6.68 -3.30
C PRO A 48 23.25 5.25 -2.76
N PHE A 49 24.16 5.03 -1.81
CA PHE A 49 24.33 3.72 -1.20
C PHE A 49 23.12 3.32 -0.36
N TRP A 50 22.71 4.15 0.60
CA TRP A 50 21.62 3.81 1.49
C TRP A 50 20.25 3.78 0.79
N ALA A 51 19.92 4.77 -0.02
CA ALA A 51 18.64 4.81 -0.74
C ALA A 51 18.62 3.78 -1.89
N GLY A 52 19.68 3.76 -2.71
CA GLY A 52 19.74 2.93 -3.91
C GLY A 52 20.00 1.46 -3.64
N VAL A 53 20.91 1.11 -2.73
CA VAL A 53 21.29 -0.29 -2.47
C VAL A 53 20.48 -0.87 -1.32
N VAL A 54 20.42 -0.16 -0.19
CA VAL A 54 19.84 -0.72 1.03
C VAL A 54 18.31 -0.62 1.03
N VAL A 55 17.74 0.55 0.75
CA VAL A 55 16.27 0.71 0.74
C VAL A 55 15.65 -0.01 -0.44
N ASN A 56 16.15 0.23 -1.65
CA ASN A 56 15.57 -0.41 -2.84
C ASN A 56 15.83 -1.93 -2.84
N GLY A 57 17.09 -2.35 -2.63
CA GLY A 57 17.44 -3.77 -2.57
C GLY A 57 16.81 -4.50 -1.39
N GLY A 58 17.03 -4.01 -0.17
CA GLY A 58 16.47 -4.59 1.05
C GLY A 58 14.95 -4.52 1.09
N GLY A 59 14.38 -3.40 0.66
CA GLY A 59 12.93 -3.17 0.61
C GLY A 59 12.21 -4.09 -0.36
N HIS A 60 12.89 -4.66 -1.36
CA HIS A 60 12.32 -5.69 -2.22
C HIS A 60 12.66 -7.12 -1.79
N PHE A 61 13.60 -7.32 -0.87
CA PHE A 61 14.05 -8.64 -0.43
C PHE A 61 13.45 -9.09 0.91
N GLY A 62 13.32 -8.21 1.90
CA GLY A 62 12.88 -8.61 3.23
C GLY A 62 12.38 -7.44 4.08
N GLY A 63 11.17 -7.59 4.63
CA GLY A 63 10.50 -6.59 5.45
C GLY A 63 9.03 -6.94 5.65
N TYR A 64 8.24 -6.02 6.18
CA TYR A 64 6.79 -6.23 6.33
C TYR A 64 5.99 -5.38 5.33
N ARG A 65 4.74 -5.78 5.07
CA ARG A 65 3.82 -5.05 4.19
C ARG A 65 2.52 -4.76 4.92
N ASN A 66 2.13 -3.49 4.97
CA ASN A 66 0.80 -3.13 5.45
C ASN A 66 -0.25 -3.30 4.38
N ILE A 67 0.13 -3.03 3.14
CA ILE A 67 -0.75 -2.93 2.01
C ILE A 67 -0.19 -3.84 0.92
N ALA A 68 -1.02 -4.72 0.39
CA ALA A 68 -0.62 -5.40 -0.81
C ALA A 68 -0.57 -4.35 -1.94
N THR A 69 0.50 -4.37 -2.73
CA THR A 69 0.76 -3.56 -3.92
C THR A 69 1.24 -4.50 -5.02
N SER A 70 1.21 -4.07 -6.29
CA SER A 70 1.65 -4.90 -7.42
C SER A 70 3.17 -5.13 -7.47
N ASP A 71 3.92 -4.24 -6.83
CA ASP A 71 5.36 -4.35 -6.68
C ASP A 71 5.73 -5.13 -5.40
N ALA A 72 7.00 -5.52 -5.28
CA ALA A 72 7.50 -6.29 -4.13
C ALA A 72 7.95 -5.41 -2.94
N SER A 73 7.59 -4.11 -2.90
CA SER A 73 8.04 -3.18 -1.85
C SER A 73 7.65 -3.59 -0.44
N THR A 74 8.56 -3.48 0.50
CA THR A 74 8.36 -3.76 1.92
C THR A 74 8.79 -2.56 2.75
N ASN A 75 8.26 -2.46 3.96
CA ASN A 75 8.72 -1.49 4.94
C ASN A 75 9.90 -2.08 5.71
N LEU A 76 10.98 -1.30 5.84
CA LEU A 76 12.24 -1.65 6.51
C LEU A 76 12.41 -0.94 7.86
N PHE A 77 11.33 -0.81 8.62
CA PHE A 77 11.37 -0.12 9.91
C PHE A 77 12.19 -0.89 10.95
N PRO A 78 13.09 -0.26 11.73
CA PRO A 78 13.33 1.20 11.85
C PRO A 78 14.56 1.76 11.12
N LEU A 79 15.09 1.07 10.09
CA LEU A 79 16.35 1.45 9.42
C LEU A 79 16.30 2.85 8.77
N GLY A 80 15.11 3.31 8.38
CA GLY A 80 14.76 4.62 7.83
C GLY A 80 15.13 5.81 8.66
N ILE A 81 15.24 5.65 9.98
CA ILE A 81 15.70 6.70 10.88
C ILE A 81 17.11 7.15 10.49
N LEU A 82 17.97 6.22 10.04
CA LEU A 82 19.35 6.49 9.64
C LEU A 82 19.48 7.01 8.20
N ILE A 83 18.47 6.80 7.37
CA ILE A 83 18.51 7.00 5.91
C ILE A 83 17.46 8.02 5.42
N GLY A 84 16.94 8.85 6.34
CA GLY A 84 16.12 10.00 5.98
C GLY A 84 14.65 9.69 5.63
N GLY A 85 14.12 8.52 6.01
CA GLY A 85 12.67 8.25 5.99
C GLY A 85 12.13 7.45 4.81
N GLU A 86 12.98 6.96 3.91
CA GLU A 86 12.54 6.15 2.75
C GLU A 86 12.19 4.68 3.10
N GLU A 87 12.28 4.30 4.39
CA GLU A 87 12.03 2.93 4.84
C GLU A 87 10.59 2.45 4.66
N LEU A 88 9.61 3.37 4.62
CA LEU A 88 8.19 3.04 4.52
C LEU A 88 7.76 2.84 3.06
N HIS A 89 8.58 2.08 2.33
CA HIS A 89 8.50 1.92 0.88
C HIS A 89 7.17 1.28 0.45
N ASN A 90 6.67 0.27 1.16
CA ASN A 90 5.37 -0.34 0.86
C ASN A 90 4.21 0.64 1.02
N ASN A 91 4.27 1.50 2.03
CA ASN A 91 3.25 2.53 2.22
C ASN A 91 3.35 3.62 1.14
N HIS A 92 4.56 3.99 0.73
CA HIS A 92 4.79 4.94 -0.36
C HIS A 92 4.19 4.45 -1.68
N HIS A 93 4.50 3.21 -2.09
CA HIS A 93 3.96 2.61 -3.31
C HIS A 93 2.43 2.44 -3.26
N ALA A 94 1.87 2.21 -2.08
CA ALA A 94 0.42 2.17 -1.91
C ALA A 94 -0.25 3.54 -2.07
N TYR A 95 0.41 4.61 -1.64
CA TYR A 95 -0.14 5.97 -1.66
C TYR A 95 0.89 7.00 -2.15
N VAL A 96 1.33 6.88 -3.40
CA VAL A 96 2.41 7.69 -4.00
C VAL A 96 2.15 9.20 -3.91
N THR A 97 0.88 9.61 -3.88
CA THR A 97 0.48 11.03 -3.78
C THR A 97 0.35 11.55 -2.35
N SER A 98 0.51 10.71 -1.33
CA SER A 98 0.40 11.11 0.08
C SER A 98 1.71 11.72 0.55
N ALA A 99 1.62 12.90 1.18
CA ALA A 99 2.76 13.54 1.83
C ALA A 99 3.23 12.80 3.10
N ARG A 100 2.37 11.94 3.67
CA ARG A 100 2.71 11.09 4.82
C ARG A 100 2.88 9.64 4.36
N LEU A 101 4.01 9.05 4.72
CA LEU A 101 4.37 7.66 4.43
C LEU A 101 3.94 6.71 5.55
N SER A 102 3.86 7.19 6.80
CA SER A 102 3.34 6.40 7.93
C SER A 102 1.85 6.07 7.81
N ASN A 103 1.53 4.80 8.06
CA ASN A 103 0.18 4.25 8.08
C ASN A 103 -0.16 3.60 9.45
N ARG A 104 0.83 3.03 10.13
CA ARG A 104 0.70 2.50 11.50
C ARG A 104 1.18 3.52 12.53
N TRP A 105 0.70 3.39 13.76
CA TRP A 105 1.02 4.32 14.84
C TRP A 105 2.47 4.24 15.32
N PHE A 106 3.12 3.07 15.15
CA PHE A 106 4.51 2.84 15.53
C PHE A 106 5.52 3.16 14.42
N GLU A 107 5.04 3.48 13.21
CA GLU A 107 5.90 3.85 12.09
C GLU A 107 6.35 5.29 12.27
N PHE A 108 7.65 5.47 12.53
CA PHE A 108 8.25 6.80 12.53
C PHE A 108 8.44 7.27 11.09
N ASP A 109 8.11 8.53 10.84
CA ASP A 109 8.15 9.13 9.49
C ASP A 109 8.84 10.50 9.61
N ILE A 110 10.15 10.48 9.42
CA ILE A 110 10.99 11.68 9.52
C ILE A 110 10.68 12.68 8.41
N GLY A 111 10.32 12.20 7.21
CA GLY A 111 9.86 13.06 6.11
C GLY A 111 8.60 13.84 6.50
N TRP A 112 7.64 13.18 7.13
CA TRP A 112 6.44 13.83 7.66
C TRP A 112 6.74 14.83 8.78
N LEU A 113 7.73 14.56 9.64
CA LEU A 113 8.20 15.53 10.62
C LEU A 113 8.71 16.80 9.92
N TYR A 114 9.59 16.68 8.92
CA TYR A 114 10.10 17.83 8.17
C TYR A 114 8.99 18.59 7.45
N ILE A 115 8.07 17.89 6.76
CA ILE A 115 6.93 18.53 6.08
C ILE A 115 6.07 19.31 7.06
N ARG A 116 5.82 18.77 8.27
CA ARG A 116 5.06 19.47 9.30
C ARG A 116 5.79 20.70 9.85
N LEU A 117 7.11 20.63 10.04
CA LEU A 117 7.91 21.78 10.47
C LEU A 117 7.87 22.89 9.41
N LEU A 118 8.10 22.56 8.14
CA LEU A 118 8.02 23.52 7.04
C LEU A 118 6.61 24.12 6.91
N ALA A 119 5.56 23.31 7.08
CA ALA A 119 4.18 23.80 7.07
C ALA A 119 3.88 24.72 8.26
N ALA A 120 4.40 24.42 9.45
CA ALA A 120 4.27 25.28 10.63
C ALA A 120 4.96 26.64 10.43
N LEU A 121 6.09 26.65 9.72
CA LEU A 121 6.81 27.86 9.31
C LEU A 121 6.20 28.55 8.08
N ARG A 122 5.08 28.04 7.55
CA ARG A 122 4.42 28.52 6.31
C ARG A 122 5.29 28.46 5.06
N LEU A 123 6.32 27.62 5.06
CA LEU A 123 7.21 27.36 3.92
C LEU A 123 6.67 26.28 2.99
N ALA A 124 5.72 25.46 3.46
CA ALA A 124 5.13 24.39 2.66
C ALA A 124 3.61 24.30 2.89
N THR A 125 2.87 23.90 1.84
CA THR A 125 1.44 23.57 1.94
C THR A 125 1.21 22.09 1.71
N ILE A 126 0.59 21.41 2.67
CA ILE A 126 0.30 19.98 2.60
C ILE A 126 -0.93 19.76 1.72
N ARG A 127 -0.72 19.24 0.50
CA ARG A 127 -1.82 19.06 -0.47
C ARG A 127 -2.65 17.81 -0.23
N ARG A 128 -2.01 16.66 0.01
CA ARG A 128 -2.67 15.36 0.08
C ARG A 128 -2.07 14.49 1.17
N VAL A 129 -2.94 13.84 1.93
CA VAL A 129 -2.59 12.81 2.91
C VAL A 129 -3.55 11.65 2.70
N ALA A 130 -3.05 10.42 2.69
CA ALA A 130 -3.88 9.24 2.66
C ALA A 130 -4.80 9.22 3.90
N THR A 131 -6.10 9.39 3.66
CA THR A 131 -7.13 9.35 4.71
C THR A 131 -7.69 7.95 4.85
N LYS A 132 -7.94 7.51 6.08
CA LYS A 132 -8.76 6.31 6.29
C LYS A 132 -10.19 6.59 5.77
N PRO A 133 -10.81 5.67 5.02
CA PRO A 133 -12.16 5.87 4.48
C PRO A 133 -13.14 6.09 5.62
N ARG A 134 -14.00 7.11 5.48
CA ARG A 134 -15.14 7.31 6.38
C ARG A 134 -16.28 6.41 5.91
N LEU A 135 -16.86 5.66 6.83
CA LEU A 135 -17.98 4.77 6.54
C LEU A 135 -19.27 5.40 7.09
N LEU A 136 -20.15 5.87 6.22
CA LEU A 136 -21.49 6.34 6.63
C LEU A 136 -22.30 5.19 7.21
N SER A 137 -23.14 5.43 8.22
CA SER A 137 -23.95 4.38 8.85
C SER A 137 -25.12 3.91 7.98
N ASN A 138 -25.73 4.80 7.18
CA ASN A 138 -27.08 4.59 6.62
C ASN A 138 -27.15 4.65 5.08
N LYS A 139 -26.05 4.44 4.36
CA LYS A 139 -26.07 4.45 2.89
C LYS A 139 -26.48 3.08 2.35
N VAL A 140 -27.61 3.04 1.64
CA VAL A 140 -28.23 1.80 1.11
C VAL A 140 -27.89 1.58 -0.37
N VAL A 141 -27.69 2.66 -1.13
CA VAL A 141 -27.47 2.60 -2.58
C VAL A 141 -25.99 2.78 -2.90
N VAL A 142 -25.48 1.94 -3.82
CA VAL A 142 -24.19 2.14 -4.45
C VAL A 142 -24.37 3.14 -5.61
N ASP A 143 -23.91 4.35 -5.40
CA ASP A 143 -23.92 5.44 -6.39
C ASP A 143 -22.49 5.77 -6.89
N ASP A 144 -22.35 6.77 -7.77
CA ASP A 144 -21.06 7.21 -8.29
C ASP A 144 -20.10 7.67 -7.17
N ALA A 145 -20.61 8.35 -6.14
CA ALA A 145 -19.79 8.79 -5.01
C ALA A 145 -19.20 7.58 -4.23
N THR A 146 -20.00 6.52 -4.01
CA THR A 146 -19.52 5.28 -3.42
C THR A 146 -18.47 4.60 -4.30
N LEU A 147 -18.68 4.55 -5.62
CA LEU A 147 -17.71 3.99 -6.55
C LEU A 147 -16.38 4.75 -6.48
N GLN A 148 -16.41 6.09 -6.52
CA GLN A 148 -15.20 6.91 -6.39
C GLN A 148 -14.49 6.72 -5.06
N ALA A 149 -15.25 6.65 -3.96
CA ALA A 149 -14.70 6.40 -2.64
C ALA A 149 -14.03 5.01 -2.55
N ILE A 150 -14.65 3.98 -3.13
CA ILE A 150 -14.10 2.63 -3.17
C ILE A 150 -12.84 2.59 -4.02
N ILE A 151 -12.84 3.17 -5.23
CA ILE A 151 -11.67 3.21 -6.11
C ILE A 151 -10.50 3.92 -5.42
N ARG A 152 -10.77 5.08 -4.80
CA ARG A 152 -9.76 5.85 -4.05
C ARG A 152 -9.20 5.06 -2.87
N ASN A 153 -10.02 4.22 -2.23
CA ASN A 153 -9.64 3.42 -1.05
C ASN A 153 -9.47 1.93 -1.37
N ARG A 154 -9.19 1.56 -2.63
CA ARG A 154 -9.14 0.16 -3.11
C ARG A 154 -8.26 -0.75 -2.24
N HIS A 155 -7.13 -0.22 -1.78
CA HIS A 155 -6.20 -0.95 -0.93
C HIS A 155 -6.83 -1.31 0.42
N GLU A 156 -7.54 -0.38 1.06
CA GLU A 156 -8.23 -0.64 2.33
C GLU A 156 -9.45 -1.54 2.14
N VAL A 157 -10.20 -1.38 1.04
CA VAL A 157 -11.32 -2.27 0.68
C VAL A 157 -10.83 -3.71 0.56
N MET A 158 -9.70 -3.93 -0.07
CA MET A 158 -9.20 -5.27 -0.36
C MET A 158 -8.49 -5.88 0.85
N ALA A 159 -7.79 -5.07 1.64
CA ALA A 159 -7.32 -5.48 2.96
C ALA A 159 -8.49 -5.83 3.91
N ALA A 160 -9.59 -5.08 3.85
CA ALA A 160 -10.80 -5.36 4.60
C ALA A 160 -11.46 -6.67 4.18
N TYR A 161 -11.54 -6.94 2.87
CA TYR A 161 -12.05 -8.21 2.35
C TYR A 161 -11.17 -9.37 2.80
N ALA A 162 -9.84 -9.25 2.64
CA ALA A 162 -8.88 -10.27 3.07
C ALA A 162 -9.04 -10.62 4.56
N ARG A 163 -9.20 -9.62 5.44
CA ARG A 163 -9.46 -9.84 6.87
C ARG A 163 -10.79 -10.52 7.15
N MET A 164 -11.84 -10.22 6.37
CA MET A 164 -13.12 -10.91 6.46
C MET A 164 -12.97 -12.37 6.01
N PHE A 165 -12.38 -12.60 4.84
CA PHE A 165 -12.17 -13.93 4.29
C PHE A 165 -11.31 -14.81 5.20
N GLU A 166 -10.21 -14.28 5.74
CA GLU A 166 -9.34 -15.01 6.67
C GLU A 166 -10.09 -15.45 7.95
N ARG A 167 -10.98 -14.59 8.46
CA ARG A 167 -11.84 -14.93 9.61
C ARG A 167 -12.87 -15.99 9.26
N ALA A 168 -13.54 -15.85 8.11
CA ALA A 168 -14.52 -16.82 7.64
C ALA A 168 -13.92 -18.20 7.39
N CYS A 169 -12.78 -18.27 6.69
CA CYS A 169 -12.06 -19.54 6.47
C CYS A 169 -11.64 -20.20 7.77
N ARG A 170 -11.10 -19.45 8.73
CA ARG A 170 -10.78 -20.02 10.06
C ARG A 170 -12.00 -20.59 10.76
N TRP A 171 -13.16 -19.96 10.61
CA TRP A 171 -14.40 -20.43 11.21
C TRP A 171 -14.91 -21.71 10.53
N GLU A 172 -14.87 -21.77 9.19
CA GLU A 172 -15.23 -22.97 8.42
C GLU A 172 -14.28 -24.15 8.75
N LEU A 173 -12.97 -23.93 8.80
CA LEU A 173 -11.98 -24.97 9.13
C LEU A 173 -12.13 -25.52 10.55
N ARG A 174 -12.65 -24.72 11.50
CA ARG A 174 -12.94 -25.22 12.86
C ARG A 174 -14.06 -26.26 12.86
N ARG A 175 -14.99 -26.19 11.90
CA ARG A 175 -16.14 -27.11 11.79
C ARG A 175 -15.78 -28.45 11.15
N ILE A 176 -14.71 -28.49 10.35
CA ILE A 176 -14.23 -29.72 9.73
C ILE A 176 -13.54 -30.56 10.82
N LYS A 177 -14.17 -31.66 11.23
CA LYS A 177 -13.66 -32.55 12.30
C LYS A 177 -12.49 -33.41 11.82
N ASP A 178 -12.54 -33.86 10.56
CA ASP A 178 -11.62 -34.87 10.00
C ASP A 178 -10.28 -34.29 9.48
N MET A 179 -10.00 -33.02 9.79
CA MET A 179 -8.78 -32.35 9.33
C MET A 179 -7.83 -32.12 10.50
N SER A 180 -6.58 -32.53 10.34
CA SER A 180 -5.53 -32.34 11.35
C SER A 180 -5.30 -30.87 11.67
N ARG A 181 -4.76 -30.58 12.86
CA ARG A 181 -4.34 -29.22 13.24
C ARG A 181 -3.29 -28.66 12.27
N ASP A 182 -2.38 -29.50 11.79
CA ASP A 182 -1.31 -29.07 10.89
C ASP A 182 -1.83 -28.81 9.48
N ASP A 183 -2.77 -29.61 8.99
CA ASP A 183 -3.46 -29.36 7.72
C ASP A 183 -4.24 -28.04 7.75
N LYS A 184 -4.95 -27.76 8.87
CA LYS A 184 -5.66 -26.48 9.06
C LYS A 184 -4.69 -25.30 9.05
N ARG A 185 -3.50 -25.45 9.65
CA ARG A 185 -2.44 -24.41 9.63
C ARG A 185 -1.89 -24.23 8.23
N ALA A 186 -1.56 -25.31 7.53
CA ALA A 186 -1.06 -25.29 6.16
C ALA A 186 -2.07 -24.62 5.22
N PHE A 187 -3.36 -24.93 5.35
CA PHE A 187 -4.43 -24.27 4.60
C PHE A 187 -4.46 -22.75 4.85
N VAL A 188 -4.44 -22.31 6.12
CA VAL A 188 -4.46 -20.88 6.46
C VAL A 188 -3.22 -20.15 5.91
N LEU A 189 -2.05 -20.78 5.97
CA LEU A 189 -0.82 -20.24 5.40
C LEU A 189 -0.88 -20.15 3.87
N GLY A 190 -1.42 -21.18 3.22
CA GLY A 190 -1.67 -21.21 1.77
C GLY A 190 -2.63 -20.11 1.33
N MET A 191 -3.77 -19.95 2.01
CA MET A 191 -4.73 -18.87 1.77
C MET A 191 -4.10 -17.48 1.96
N LYS A 192 -3.30 -17.26 3.02
CA LYS A 192 -2.57 -16.00 3.22
C LYS A 192 -1.57 -15.73 2.09
N ARG A 193 -0.91 -16.76 1.59
CA ARG A 193 0.00 -16.67 0.45
C ARG A 193 -0.77 -16.29 -0.81
N TRP A 194 -1.88 -16.98 -1.09
CA TRP A 194 -2.78 -16.70 -2.20
C TRP A 194 -3.30 -15.25 -2.17
N LEU A 195 -3.82 -14.77 -1.03
CA LEU A 195 -4.32 -13.39 -0.90
C LEU A 195 -3.26 -12.33 -1.23
N ARG A 196 -2.02 -12.57 -0.80
CA ARG A 196 -0.88 -11.68 -1.09
C ARG A 196 -0.51 -11.68 -2.57
N GLN A 197 -0.51 -12.85 -3.21
CA GLN A 197 -0.18 -13.00 -4.64
C GLN A 197 -1.29 -12.43 -5.53
N ALA A 198 -2.55 -12.78 -5.24
CA ALA A 198 -3.73 -12.38 -6.00
C ALA A 198 -3.86 -10.84 -6.10
N TRP A 199 -3.58 -10.11 -5.01
CA TRP A 199 -3.57 -8.64 -5.08
C TRP A 199 -2.33 -8.07 -5.78
N GLY A 200 -1.20 -8.75 -5.67
CA GLY A 200 0.07 -8.28 -6.22
C GLY A 200 0.21 -8.39 -7.73
N TYR A 201 -0.80 -8.88 -8.47
CA TYR A 201 -0.71 -9.16 -9.92
C TYR A 201 0.53 -9.99 -10.32
N ARG A 202 1.14 -10.73 -9.39
CA ARG A 202 2.28 -11.61 -9.66
C ARG A 202 1.74 -13.01 -9.94
N ASP A 203 1.63 -13.30 -11.24
CA ASP A 203 1.16 -14.56 -11.80
C ASP A 203 -0.23 -15.01 -11.29
N LYS A 204 -0.81 -16.04 -11.93
CA LYS A 204 -2.00 -16.66 -11.37
C LYS A 204 -1.59 -17.35 -10.06
N PRO A 205 -2.13 -16.93 -8.90
CA PRO A 205 -1.73 -17.48 -7.61
C PRO A 205 -2.10 -18.97 -7.56
N ASP A 206 -1.24 -19.78 -6.94
CA ASP A 206 -1.49 -21.20 -6.80
C ASP A 206 -2.75 -21.44 -5.95
N GLN A 207 -3.80 -21.97 -6.61
CA GLN A 207 -5.09 -22.24 -6.00
C GLN A 207 -5.15 -23.63 -5.35
N GLN A 208 -4.11 -24.49 -5.46
CA GLN A 208 -4.15 -25.88 -4.97
C GLN A 208 -4.57 -26.00 -3.50
N ALA A 209 -4.07 -25.10 -2.63
CA ALA A 209 -4.45 -25.08 -1.23
C ALA A 209 -5.96 -24.78 -1.03
N LEU A 210 -6.54 -23.92 -1.88
CA LEU A 210 -7.92 -23.44 -1.83
C LEU A 210 -8.91 -24.31 -2.63
N THR A 211 -8.42 -25.19 -3.50
CA THR A 211 -9.23 -26.12 -4.32
C THR A 211 -9.13 -27.57 -3.87
N SER A 212 -8.32 -27.85 -2.83
CA SER A 212 -8.22 -29.18 -2.22
C SER A 212 -9.60 -29.76 -1.88
N ARG A 213 -9.70 -31.10 -1.79
CA ARG A 213 -10.95 -31.85 -1.58
C ARG A 213 -11.76 -31.39 -0.35
N ASN A 214 -11.11 -30.70 0.59
CA ASN A 214 -11.69 -30.16 1.83
C ASN A 214 -12.14 -28.69 1.72
N ALA A 215 -11.90 -28.03 0.59
CA ALA A 215 -12.36 -26.67 0.35
C ALA A 215 -13.88 -26.65 0.14
N SER A 216 -14.59 -26.31 1.22
CA SER A 216 -16.03 -26.04 1.22
C SER A 216 -16.43 -25.16 0.03
N ARG A 217 -17.59 -25.44 -0.57
CA ARG A 217 -18.22 -24.60 -1.61
C ARG A 217 -18.15 -23.11 -1.28
N ARG A 218 -18.27 -22.75 0.00
CA ARG A 218 -18.18 -21.36 0.49
C ARG A 218 -16.82 -20.71 0.27
N ILE A 219 -15.73 -21.46 0.39
CA ILE A 219 -14.36 -20.98 0.16
C ILE A 219 -14.19 -20.55 -1.30
N ARG A 220 -14.75 -21.32 -2.25
CA ARG A 220 -14.75 -20.96 -3.67
C ARG A 220 -15.48 -19.64 -3.91
N VAL A 221 -16.65 -19.44 -3.27
CA VAL A 221 -17.38 -18.17 -3.37
C VAL A 221 -16.53 -16.99 -2.89
N TYR A 222 -15.81 -17.12 -1.76
CA TYR A 222 -14.92 -16.05 -1.30
C TYR A 222 -13.79 -15.73 -2.29
N VAL A 223 -13.20 -16.76 -2.90
CA VAL A 223 -12.14 -16.64 -3.91
C VAL A 223 -12.67 -15.93 -5.16
N GLU A 224 -13.75 -16.44 -5.74
CA GLU A 224 -14.39 -15.85 -6.92
C GLU A 224 -14.79 -14.40 -6.69
N ARG A 225 -15.33 -14.08 -5.51
CA ARG A 225 -15.73 -12.70 -5.19
C ARG A 225 -14.53 -11.77 -4.99
N TYR A 226 -13.41 -12.29 -4.48
CA TYR A 226 -12.17 -11.53 -4.40
C TYR A 226 -11.59 -11.24 -5.79
N GLU A 227 -11.57 -12.24 -6.66
CA GLU A 227 -11.15 -12.11 -8.06
C GLU A 227 -12.05 -11.13 -8.83
N ALA A 228 -13.37 -11.19 -8.64
CA ALA A 228 -14.30 -10.22 -9.24
C ALA A 228 -14.04 -8.77 -8.79
N LEU A 229 -13.61 -8.55 -7.53
CA LEU A 229 -13.17 -7.20 -7.11
C LEU A 229 -11.86 -6.81 -7.80
N LEU A 230 -10.89 -7.74 -7.92
CA LEU A 230 -9.65 -7.49 -8.63
C LEU A 230 -9.88 -7.08 -10.09
N GLU A 231 -10.79 -7.78 -10.78
CA GLU A 231 -11.17 -7.47 -12.15
C GLU A 231 -11.73 -6.05 -12.27
N LEU A 232 -12.54 -5.62 -11.31
CA LEU A 232 -13.07 -4.25 -11.27
C LEU A 232 -11.94 -3.19 -11.22
N TRP A 233 -10.80 -3.51 -10.59
CA TRP A 233 -9.63 -2.62 -10.56
C TRP A 233 -8.75 -2.72 -11.80
N ALA A 234 -8.76 -3.87 -12.48
CA ALA A 234 -7.95 -4.11 -13.68
C ALA A 234 -8.45 -3.31 -14.89
N TRP A 235 -9.72 -2.88 -14.88
CA TRP A 235 -10.39 -2.26 -16.02
C TRP A 235 -10.04 -0.77 -16.14
N SER A 236 -8.87 -0.47 -16.70
CA SER A 236 -8.41 0.90 -17.00
C SER A 236 -9.22 1.61 -18.10
N HIS A 237 -9.97 0.86 -18.92
CA HIS A 237 -10.68 1.37 -20.11
C HIS A 237 -12.21 1.45 -19.96
N ALA A 238 -12.77 0.98 -18.85
CA ALA A 238 -14.22 0.95 -18.66
C ALA A 238 -14.80 2.32 -18.32
N SER A 239 -16.02 2.59 -18.79
CA SER A 239 -16.72 3.82 -18.42
C SER A 239 -17.12 3.77 -16.94
N ARG A 240 -17.30 4.95 -16.33
CA ARG A 240 -17.76 5.07 -14.93
C ARG A 240 -19.08 4.32 -14.70
N GLU A 241 -19.99 4.39 -15.66
CA GLU A 241 -21.28 3.69 -15.63
C GLU A 241 -21.11 2.17 -15.64
N GLN A 242 -20.21 1.65 -16.49
CA GLN A 242 -19.91 0.21 -16.52
C GLN A 242 -19.35 -0.29 -15.19
N LEU A 243 -18.39 0.44 -14.60
CA LEU A 243 -17.82 0.11 -13.30
C LEU A 243 -18.87 0.16 -12.17
N LEU A 244 -19.79 1.14 -12.24
CA LEU A 244 -20.89 1.24 -11.28
C LEU A 244 -21.82 0.04 -11.36
N VAL A 245 -22.24 -0.35 -12.57
CA VAL A 245 -23.09 -1.51 -12.80
C VAL A 245 -22.42 -2.80 -12.34
N GLN A 246 -21.11 -2.96 -12.60
CA GLN A 246 -20.35 -4.11 -12.11
C GLN A 246 -20.30 -4.17 -10.58
N LEU A 247 -20.04 -3.04 -9.92
CA LEU A 247 -20.03 -2.99 -8.46
C LEU A 247 -21.41 -3.30 -7.87
N GLN A 248 -22.49 -2.81 -8.51
CA GLN A 248 -23.86 -3.13 -8.12
C GLN A 248 -24.17 -4.62 -8.31
N ASN A 249 -23.73 -5.22 -9.43
CA ASN A 249 -23.87 -6.66 -9.69
C ASN A 249 -23.09 -7.50 -8.68
N TRP A 250 -21.89 -7.06 -8.30
CA TRP A 250 -21.09 -7.68 -7.24
C TRP A 250 -21.86 -7.69 -5.91
N CYS A 251 -22.45 -6.55 -5.53
CA CYS A 251 -23.26 -6.44 -4.32
C CYS A 251 -24.52 -7.31 -4.37
N ARG A 252 -25.23 -7.31 -5.51
CA ARG A 252 -26.45 -8.13 -5.67
C ARG A 252 -26.15 -9.62 -5.54
N TYR A 253 -25.06 -10.08 -6.16
CA TYR A 253 -24.62 -11.47 -6.01
C TYR A 253 -24.25 -11.79 -4.56
N ALA A 254 -23.50 -10.89 -3.90
CA ALA A 254 -23.09 -11.06 -2.51
C ALA A 254 -24.29 -11.29 -1.58
N GLU A 255 -25.37 -10.53 -1.77
CA GLU A 255 -26.60 -10.63 -0.98
C GLU A 255 -27.43 -11.88 -1.30
N GLN A 256 -27.39 -12.36 -2.54
CA GLN A 256 -28.07 -13.58 -2.97
C GLN A 256 -27.28 -14.85 -2.61
N SER A 257 -26.00 -14.72 -2.25
CA SER A 257 -25.17 -15.85 -1.85
C SER A 257 -25.61 -16.40 -0.50
N ASP A 258 -25.43 -17.71 -0.30
CA ASP A 258 -25.64 -18.39 0.99
C ASP A 258 -24.52 -18.10 2.02
N VAL A 259 -23.66 -17.11 1.71
CA VAL A 259 -22.45 -16.77 2.46
C VAL A 259 -22.63 -15.41 3.15
N THR A 260 -23.12 -15.45 4.39
CA THR A 260 -23.45 -14.25 5.19
C THR A 260 -22.33 -13.22 5.26
N ALA A 261 -21.07 -13.65 5.41
CA ALA A 261 -19.95 -12.72 5.51
C ALA A 261 -19.75 -11.88 4.23
N ILE A 262 -20.04 -12.43 3.05
CA ILE A 262 -19.96 -11.70 1.77
C ILE A 262 -21.13 -10.72 1.65
N ALA A 263 -22.34 -11.13 2.05
CA ALA A 263 -23.49 -10.24 2.14
C ALA A 263 -23.21 -9.04 3.08
N ASP A 264 -22.68 -9.30 4.28
CA ASP A 264 -22.28 -8.25 5.24
C ASP A 264 -21.21 -7.31 4.66
N PHE A 265 -20.28 -7.86 3.87
CA PHE A 265 -19.26 -7.06 3.20
C PHE A 265 -19.85 -6.14 2.14
N SER A 266 -20.88 -6.59 1.40
CA SER A 266 -21.60 -5.74 0.44
C SER A 266 -22.27 -4.54 1.12
N ILE A 267 -22.85 -4.75 2.30
CA ILE A 267 -23.41 -3.67 3.14
C ILE A 267 -22.29 -2.71 3.54
N ARG A 268 -21.12 -3.22 3.92
CA ARG A 268 -19.96 -2.37 4.22
C ARG A 268 -19.49 -1.58 2.99
N LEU A 269 -19.48 -2.15 1.79
CA LEU A 269 -19.07 -1.45 0.56
C LEU A 269 -19.95 -0.22 0.29
N ARG A 270 -21.26 -0.34 0.50
CA ARG A 270 -22.21 0.78 0.33
C ARG A 270 -21.89 1.99 1.19
N ARG A 271 -21.25 1.75 2.33
CA ARG A 271 -20.94 2.77 3.34
C ARG A 271 -19.73 3.63 3.00
N TYR A 272 -18.90 3.26 2.02
CA TYR A 272 -17.73 4.05 1.62
C TYR A 272 -18.16 5.37 0.97
N THR A 273 -17.55 6.47 1.43
CA THR A 273 -17.70 7.83 0.91
C THR A 273 -16.38 8.59 0.96
#